data_AF-A0A1F4JTT9-F1
#
_entry.id   AF-A0A1F4JTT9-F1
#
_cell.length_a   1.000
_cell.length_b   1.000
_cell.length_c   1.000
_cell.angle_alpha   90.00
_cell.angle_beta   90.00
_cell.angle_gamma   90.00
#
_symmetry.space_group_name_H-M   'P 1'
#
loop_
_entity.id
_entity.type
_entity.pdbx_description
1 polymer ?
#
loop_
_entity_poly.entity_id
_entity_poly.type
_entity_poly.pdbx_seq_one_letter_code
_entity_poly.pdbx_strand_id
1 'polypeptide(L)'
;MSIPILIAAAIVFIAFVAHTIVGNREALTTRPSAPDAVAGGNSATVERNWVQSLCAFQMVTVDLFVLSLLLFALGATELVPAKREVALAASVFFALWGAAWLIQLLVLRRSLRDYLLLSQWLFWFICSGLLYWGAQAL
;
A
#
# COMPACT_ATOMS: atom_id res chain seq x y z
N MET A 1 9.53 -2.37 23.99
CA MET A 1 8.35 -2.55 23.12
C MET A 1 7.72 -1.19 22.81
N SER A 2 7.35 -0.93 21.55
CA SER A 2 6.75 0.35 21.13
C SER A 2 5.31 0.15 20.67
N ILE A 3 4.34 0.60 21.48
CA ILE A 3 2.90 0.42 21.20
C ILE A 3 2.49 1.08 19.87
N PRO A 4 2.88 2.32 19.53
CA PRO A 4 2.51 2.93 18.26
C PRO A 4 3.00 2.13 17.05
N ILE A 5 4.21 1.59 17.10
CA ILE A 5 4.79 0.75 16.03
C ILE A 5 4.02 -0.57 15.91
N LEU A 6 3.61 -1.18 17.03
CA LEU A 6 2.80 -2.40 17.01
C LEU A 6 1.41 -2.16 16.43
N ILE A 7 0.80 -1.00 16.70
CA ILE A 7 -0.47 -0.60 16.07
C ILE A 7 -0.27 -0.47 14.55
N ALA A 8 0.80 0.21 14.11
CA ALA A 8 1.13 0.31 12.68
C ALA A 8 1.35 -1.08 12.05
N ALA A 9 2.07 -1.98 12.73
CA ALA A 9 2.30 -3.35 12.27
C ALA A 9 0.99 -4.11 12.07
N ALA A 10 0.06 -4.02 13.03
CA ALA A 10 -1.26 -4.64 12.93
C ALA A 10 -2.10 -4.07 11.79
N ILE A 11 -2.11 -2.75 11.60
CA ILE A 11 -2.80 -2.10 10.48
C ILE A 11 -2.24 -2.57 9.14
N VAL A 12 -0.91 -2.62 8.99
CA VAL A 12 -0.24 -3.10 7.77
C VAL A 12 -0.55 -4.58 7.51
N PHE A 13 -0.59 -5.41 8.55
CA PHE A 13 -0.97 -6.82 8.41
C PHE A 13 -2.44 -6.99 7.99
N ILE A 14 -3.36 -6.21 8.56
CA ILE A 14 -4.76 -6.19 8.13
C ILE A 14 -4.86 -5.73 6.67
N ALA A 15 -4.10 -4.71 6.28
CA ALA A 15 -4.02 -4.25 4.90
C ALA A 15 -3.49 -5.35 3.96
N PHE A 16 -2.46 -6.11 4.35
CA PHE A 16 -1.97 -7.27 3.62
C PHE A 16 -3.10 -8.31 3.38
N VAL A 17 -3.85 -8.66 4.42
CA VAL A 17 -4.97 -9.63 4.31
C VAL A 17 -6.07 -9.08 3.40
N ALA A 18 -6.49 -7.83 3.61
CA ALA A 18 -7.52 -7.19 2.80
C ALA A 18 -7.10 -7.07 1.33
N HIS A 19 -5.85 -6.70 1.06
CA HIS A 19 -5.28 -6.58 -0.28
C HIS A 19 -5.24 -7.95 -0.99
N THR A 20 -4.82 -9.00 -0.29
CA THR A 20 -4.73 -10.37 -0.82
C THR A 20 -6.09 -10.94 -1.17
N ILE A 21 -7.12 -10.71 -0.34
CA ILE A 21 -8.44 -11.31 -0.51
C ILE A 21 -9.39 -10.39 -1.26
N VAL A 22 -9.69 -9.22 -0.70
CA VAL A 22 -10.69 -8.28 -1.24
C VAL A 22 -10.12 -7.57 -2.45
N GLY A 23 -8.92 -6.99 -2.30
CA GLY A 23 -8.26 -6.25 -3.36
C GLY A 23 -8.03 -7.09 -4.62
N ASN A 24 -7.57 -8.34 -4.47
CA ASN A 24 -7.40 -9.23 -5.61
C ASN A 24 -8.72 -9.58 -6.30
N ARG A 25 -9.79 -9.83 -5.53
CA ARG A 25 -11.13 -10.08 -6.10
C ARG A 25 -11.62 -8.89 -6.91
N GLU A 26 -11.50 -7.68 -6.37
CA GLU A 26 -11.89 -6.44 -7.06
C GLU A 26 -11.03 -6.23 -8.33
N ALA A 27 -9.71 -6.40 -8.23
CA ALA A 27 -8.81 -6.25 -9.37
C ALA A 27 -9.15 -7.21 -10.52
N LEU A 28 -9.54 -8.45 -10.22
CA LEU A 28 -9.96 -9.42 -11.23
C LEU A 28 -11.26 -9.03 -11.97
N THR A 29 -12.13 -8.22 -11.36
CA THR A 29 -13.35 -7.74 -12.02
C THR A 29 -13.07 -6.72 -13.14
N THR A 30 -11.86 -6.15 -13.17
CA THR A 30 -11.42 -5.19 -14.20
C THR A 30 -10.95 -5.85 -15.50
N ARG A 31 -11.09 -7.18 -15.63
CA ARG A 31 -10.67 -7.91 -16.82
C ARG A 31 -11.38 -7.33 -18.07
N PRO A 32 -10.63 -6.95 -19.12
CA PRO A 32 -11.23 -6.45 -20.36
C PRO A 32 -12.14 -7.49 -21.01
N SER A 33 -13.31 -7.08 -21.47
CA SER A 33 -14.18 -7.93 -22.31
C SER A 33 -13.82 -7.78 -23.79
N ALA A 34 -14.15 -8.77 -24.62
CA ALA A 34 -13.89 -8.74 -26.07
C ALA A 34 -14.37 -7.45 -26.79
N PRO A 35 -15.50 -6.82 -26.43
CA PRO A 35 -15.92 -5.54 -27.02
C PRO A 35 -15.01 -4.36 -26.64
N ASP A 36 -14.52 -4.30 -25.39
CA ASP A 36 -13.64 -3.23 -24.89
C ASP A 36 -12.26 -3.28 -25.54
N ALA A 37 -11.86 -4.49 -25.91
CA ALA A 37 -10.62 -4.79 -26.59
C ALA A 37 -10.55 -4.16 -28.01
N VAL A 38 -11.70 -3.91 -28.65
CA VAL A 38 -11.78 -3.31 -30.00
C VAL A 38 -11.77 -1.78 -29.96
N ALA A 39 -12.24 -1.17 -28.85
CA ALA A 39 -12.27 0.28 -28.67
C ALA A 39 -10.94 0.89 -28.19
N GLY A 40 -10.07 0.08 -27.55
CA GLY A 40 -8.84 0.54 -26.88
C GLY A 40 -7.50 0.16 -27.54
N GLY A 41 -7.50 -0.60 -28.65
CA GLY A 41 -6.28 -1.06 -29.33
C GLY A 41 -6.40 -2.49 -29.87
N ASN A 42 -5.28 -3.19 -30.08
CA ASN A 42 -5.31 -4.63 -30.34
C ASN A 42 -5.69 -5.37 -29.05
N SER A 43 -6.62 -6.33 -29.11
CA SER A 43 -7.12 -7.07 -27.95
C SER A 43 -6.03 -7.73 -27.12
N ALA A 44 -5.00 -8.26 -27.79
CA ALA A 44 -3.84 -8.87 -27.12
C ALA A 44 -3.03 -7.87 -26.29
N THR A 45 -2.95 -6.61 -26.73
CA THR A 45 -2.23 -5.55 -25.99
C THR A 45 -3.01 -5.13 -24.74
N VAL A 46 -4.34 -5.01 -24.84
CA VAL A 46 -5.20 -4.63 -23.71
C VAL A 46 -5.18 -5.71 -22.63
N GLU A 47 -5.25 -6.99 -23.01
CA GLU A 47 -5.12 -8.12 -22.06
C GLU A 47 -3.74 -8.15 -21.40
N ARG A 48 -2.66 -7.94 -22.16
CA ARG A 48 -1.30 -7.87 -21.60
C ARG A 48 -1.14 -6.74 -20.58
N ASN A 49 -1.67 -5.55 -20.86
CA ASN A 49 -1.60 -4.42 -19.94
C ASN A 49 -2.38 -4.71 -18.64
N TRP A 50 -3.54 -5.36 -18.74
CA TRP A 50 -4.30 -5.81 -17.56
C TRP A 50 -3.51 -6.82 -16.72
N VAL A 51 -2.89 -7.84 -17.35
CA VAL A 51 -2.02 -8.79 -16.65
C VAL A 51 -0.86 -8.07 -15.96
N GLN A 52 -0.22 -7.11 -16.64
CA GLN A 52 0.85 -6.31 -16.04
C GLN A 52 0.36 -5.50 -14.84
N SER A 53 -0.82 -4.88 -14.90
CA SER A 53 -1.43 -4.17 -13.78
C SER A 53 -1.71 -5.11 -12.59
N LEU A 54 -2.16 -6.34 -12.83
CA LEU A 54 -2.33 -7.33 -11.77
C LEU A 54 -0.99 -7.76 -11.16
N CYS A 55 0.06 -7.97 -11.96
CA CYS A 55 1.39 -8.25 -11.43
C CYS A 55 1.89 -7.10 -10.54
N ALA A 56 1.72 -5.85 -10.99
CA ALA A 56 2.08 -4.67 -10.20
C ALA A 56 1.28 -4.55 -8.91
N PHE A 57 -0.02 -4.84 -8.97
CA PHE A 57 -0.88 -4.92 -7.80
C PHE A 57 -0.35 -5.98 -6.82
N GLN A 58 -0.04 -7.19 -7.28
CA GLN A 58 0.44 -8.26 -6.40
C GLN A 58 1.82 -8.02 -5.80
N MET A 59 2.69 -7.22 -6.41
CA MET A 59 3.95 -6.81 -5.78
C MET A 59 3.70 -6.05 -4.46
N VAL A 60 2.64 -5.24 -4.39
CA VAL A 60 2.25 -4.54 -3.15
C VAL A 60 1.88 -5.52 -2.03
N THR A 61 1.30 -6.68 -2.37
CA THR A 61 1.03 -7.74 -1.37
C THR A 61 2.31 -8.20 -0.66
N VAL A 62 3.38 -8.41 -1.43
CA VAL A 62 4.68 -8.82 -0.89
C VAL A 62 5.27 -7.72 -0.01
N ASP A 63 5.22 -6.48 -0.48
CA ASP A 63 5.71 -5.31 0.26
C ASP A 63 4.98 -5.17 1.60
N LEU A 64 3.64 -5.27 1.61
CA LEU A 64 2.83 -5.19 2.84
C LEU A 64 3.17 -6.32 3.82
N PHE A 65 3.38 -7.54 3.33
CA PHE A 65 3.76 -8.66 4.18
C PHE A 65 5.13 -8.43 4.82
N VAL A 66 6.15 -8.09 4.03
CA VAL A 66 7.51 -7.84 4.52
C VAL A 66 7.53 -6.66 5.49
N LEU A 67 6.85 -5.56 5.16
CA LEU A 67 6.73 -4.41 6.05
C LEU A 67 6.03 -4.78 7.36
N SER A 68 4.96 -5.58 7.33
CA SER A 68 4.30 -6.02 8.57
C SER A 68 5.25 -6.80 9.49
N LEU A 69 6.05 -7.72 8.94
CA LEU A 69 7.03 -8.50 9.71
C LEU A 69 8.14 -7.60 10.26
N LEU A 70 8.66 -6.68 9.45
CA LEU A 70 9.66 -5.71 9.89
C LEU A 70 9.12 -4.86 11.05
N LEU A 71 7.90 -4.35 10.94
CA LEU A 71 7.30 -3.51 11.98
C LEU A 71 6.99 -4.31 13.26
N PHE A 72 6.57 -5.58 13.15
CA PHE A 72 6.45 -6.46 14.32
C PHE A 72 7.80 -6.70 14.98
N ALA A 73 8.84 -7.00 14.22
CA ALA A 73 10.20 -7.16 14.75
C ALA A 73 10.67 -5.87 15.46
N LEU A 74 10.44 -4.71 14.83
CA LEU A 74 10.81 -3.40 15.34
C LEU A 74 10.05 -3.02 16.63
N GLY A 75 8.75 -3.32 16.68
CA GLY A 75 7.88 -2.96 17.81
C GLY A 75 7.94 -3.94 19.00
N ALA A 76 8.16 -5.22 18.74
CA ALA A 76 8.06 -6.30 19.74
C ALA A 76 9.41 -6.82 20.23
N THR A 77 10.48 -6.71 19.45
CA THR A 77 11.77 -7.35 19.75
C THR A 77 12.92 -6.35 19.83
N GLU A 78 14.07 -6.78 20.33
CA GLU A 78 15.33 -6.02 20.32
C GLU A 78 16.31 -6.51 19.22
N LEU A 79 15.80 -7.22 18.20
CA LEU A 79 16.63 -7.78 17.11
C LEU A 79 17.20 -6.73 16.16
N VAL A 80 16.61 -5.52 16.14
CA VAL A 80 17.02 -4.43 15.26
C VAL A 80 17.87 -3.45 16.08
N PRO A 81 19.17 -3.27 15.80
CA PRO A 81 20.02 -2.37 16.59
C PRO A 81 19.67 -0.88 16.43
N ALA A 82 19.34 -0.44 15.21
CA ALA A 82 19.05 0.96 14.87
C ALA A 82 17.53 1.22 14.79
N LYS A 83 16.79 0.91 15.86
CA LYS A 83 15.31 0.87 15.82
C LYS A 83 14.71 2.21 15.46
N ARG A 84 15.24 3.28 16.05
CA ARG A 84 14.74 4.64 15.83
C ARG A 84 14.95 5.09 14.40
N GLU A 85 16.15 4.88 13.86
CA GLU A 85 16.49 5.23 12.47
C GLU A 85 15.65 4.43 11.47
N VAL A 86 15.47 3.12 11.72
CA VAL A 86 14.62 2.26 10.89
C VAL A 86 13.15 2.71 10.97
N ALA A 87 12.65 3.06 12.15
CA ALA A 87 11.29 3.57 12.32
C ALA A 87 11.07 4.91 11.60
N LEU A 88 12.04 5.83 11.67
CA LEU A 88 11.99 7.10 10.94
C LEU A 88 12.07 6.89 9.42
N ALA A 89 12.94 6.00 8.95
CA ALA A 89 13.04 5.65 7.53
C ALA A 89 11.73 5.03 7.03
N ALA A 90 11.13 4.11 7.80
CA ALA A 90 9.83 3.55 7.49
C ALA A 90 8.73 4.62 7.51
N SER A 91 8.73 5.53 8.48
CA SER A 91 7.79 6.67 8.53
C SER A 91 7.84 7.52 7.26
N VAL A 92 9.05 7.89 6.82
CA VAL A 92 9.25 8.66 5.57
C VAL A 92 8.80 7.85 4.36
N PHE A 93 9.15 6.56 4.30
CA PHE A 93 8.73 5.68 3.21
C PHE A 93 7.20 5.62 3.08
N PHE A 94 6.49 5.44 4.20
CA PHE A 94 5.02 5.46 4.22
C PHE A 94 4.45 6.83 3.78
N ALA A 95 5.04 7.94 4.23
CA ALA A 95 4.63 9.28 3.79
C ALA A 95 4.81 9.48 2.28
N LEU A 96 5.94 9.01 1.73
CA LEU A 96 6.21 9.08 0.29
C LEU A 96 5.20 8.27 -0.53
N TRP A 97 4.80 7.08 -0.06
CA TRP A 97 3.75 6.30 -0.69
C TRP A 97 2.39 6.99 -0.65
N GLY A 98 2.02 7.57 0.50
CA GLY A 98 0.80 8.37 0.63
C GLY A 98 0.79 9.57 -0.33
N ALA A 99 1.92 10.27 -0.44
CA ALA A 99 2.09 11.38 -1.38
C ALA A 99 2.01 10.91 -2.84
N ALA A 100 2.69 9.83 -3.20
CA ALA A 100 2.66 9.26 -4.55
C ALA A 100 1.24 8.87 -4.97
N TRP A 101 0.44 8.29 -4.06
CA TRP A 101 -0.97 7.97 -4.32
C TRP A 101 -1.79 9.23 -4.63
N LEU A 102 -1.68 10.27 -3.79
CA LEU A 102 -2.41 11.53 -4.00
C LEU A 102 -1.96 12.25 -5.27
N ILE A 103 -0.67 12.25 -5.57
CA ILE A 103 -0.12 12.79 -6.82
C ILE A 103 -0.71 12.05 -8.02
N GLN A 104 -0.81 10.71 -7.95
CA GLN A 104 -1.39 9.92 -9.04
C GLN A 104 -2.87 10.29 -9.26
N LEU A 105 -3.67 10.44 -8.20
CA LEU A 105 -5.07 10.90 -8.31
C LEU A 105 -5.16 12.31 -8.93
N LEU A 106 -4.22 13.19 -8.57
CA LEU A 106 -4.15 14.56 -9.09
C LEU A 106 -3.79 14.59 -10.58
N VAL A 107 -2.75 13.85 -10.96
CA VAL A 107 -2.29 13.71 -12.36
C VAL A 107 -3.41 13.13 -13.23
N LEU A 108 -4.13 12.13 -12.71
CA LEU A 108 -5.29 11.54 -13.38
C LEU A 108 -6.57 12.41 -13.31
N ARG A 109 -6.49 13.60 -12.68
CA ARG A 109 -7.58 14.58 -12.54
C ARG A 109 -8.87 13.96 -12.00
N ARG A 110 -8.74 13.09 -11.01
CA ARG A 110 -9.88 12.37 -10.40
C ARG A 110 -10.76 13.32 -9.59
N SER A 111 -12.03 12.96 -9.45
CA SER A 111 -13.00 13.76 -8.71
C SER A 111 -12.74 13.66 -7.22
N LEU A 112 -13.19 14.65 -6.42
CA LEU A 112 -13.08 14.57 -4.94
C LEU A 112 -13.73 13.31 -4.35
N ARG A 113 -14.79 12.78 -5.01
CA ARG A 113 -15.41 11.52 -4.63
C ARG A 113 -14.42 10.36 -4.76
N ASP A 114 -13.60 10.34 -5.82
CA ASP A 114 -12.59 9.31 -6.01
C ASP A 114 -11.49 9.38 -4.95
N TYR A 115 -11.13 10.56 -4.44
CA TYR A 115 -10.20 10.69 -3.30
C TYR A 115 -10.76 10.05 -2.02
N LEU A 116 -12.07 10.12 -1.81
CA LEU A 116 -12.73 9.50 -0.65
C LEU A 116 -12.93 8.00 -0.83
N LEU A 117 -13.34 7.56 -2.02
CA LEU A 117 -13.53 6.14 -2.33
C LEU A 117 -12.19 5.39 -2.40
N LEU A 118 -11.15 6.04 -2.93
CA LEU A 118 -9.79 5.52 -2.96
C LEU A 118 -8.98 6.06 -1.77
N SER A 119 -9.52 5.86 -0.57
CA SER A 119 -8.95 6.33 0.69
C SER A 119 -7.69 5.60 1.16
N GLN A 120 -7.08 4.74 0.33
CA GLN A 120 -5.86 4.02 0.67
C GLN A 120 -4.70 4.97 1.01
N TRP A 121 -4.72 6.23 0.54
CA TRP A 121 -3.76 7.26 0.98
C TRP A 121 -3.78 7.50 2.50
N LEU A 122 -4.96 7.38 3.14
CA LEU A 122 -5.10 7.59 4.58
C LEU A 122 -4.35 6.51 5.37
N PHE A 123 -4.41 5.25 4.91
CA PHE A 123 -3.64 4.16 5.50
C PHE A 123 -2.14 4.49 5.56
N TRP A 124 -1.58 5.01 4.47
CA TRP A 124 -0.17 5.36 4.39
C TRP A 124 0.22 6.47 5.38
N PHE A 125 -0.56 7.56 5.45
CA PHE A 125 -0.27 8.67 6.37
C PHE A 125 -0.53 8.33 7.84
N ILE A 126 -1.56 7.53 8.16
CA ILE A 126 -1.78 7.04 9.53
C ILE A 126 -0.58 6.21 10.00
N CYS A 127 -0.12 5.27 9.18
CA CYS A 127 1.03 4.45 9.52
C CYS A 127 2.31 5.29 9.65
N SER A 128 2.53 6.25 8.74
CA SER A 128 3.65 7.21 8.86
C SER A 128 3.63 7.97 10.19
N GLY A 129 2.49 8.53 10.57
CA GLY A 129 2.32 9.23 11.86
C GLY A 129 2.57 8.34 13.08
N LEU A 130 2.05 7.11 13.06
CA LEU A 130 2.27 6.12 14.13
C LEU A 130 3.75 5.72 14.23
N LEU A 131 4.44 5.54 13.11
CA LEU A 131 5.86 5.19 13.07
C LEU A 131 6.73 6.35 13.56
N TYR A 132 6.43 7.58 13.12
CA TYR A 132 7.11 8.78 13.62
C TYR A 132 6.93 8.90 15.14
N TRP A 133 5.69 8.82 15.64
CA TRP A 133 5.42 8.90 17.07
C TRP A 133 6.14 7.77 17.84
N GLY A 134 6.05 6.54 17.34
CA GLY A 134 6.73 5.40 17.92
C GLY A 134 8.26 5.55 17.96
N ALA A 135 8.85 6.18 16.94
CA ALA A 135 10.28 6.46 16.88
C ALA A 135 10.76 7.48 17.92
N GLN A 136 9.91 8.43 18.29
CA GLN A 136 10.24 9.41 19.35
C GLN A 136 10.26 8.77 20.75
N ALA A 137 9.69 7.57 20.91
CA ALA A 137 9.61 6.82 22.15
C ALA A 137 10.54 5.59 22.18
N LEU A 138 11.36 5.39 21.15
CA LEU A 138 12.37 4.32 21.04
C LEU A 138 13.73 4.75 21.56
#